data_AF-K1YAQ6-F1
#
_entry.id   AF-K1YAQ6-F1
#
_cell.length_a   1.000
_cell.length_b   1.000
_cell.length_c   1.000
_cell.angle_alpha   90.00
_cell.angle_beta   90.00
_cell.angle_gamma   90.00
#
_symmetry.space_group_name_H-M   'P 1'
#
loop_
_entity.id
_entity.type
_entity.pdbx_description
1 polymer ?
#
loop_
_entity_poly.entity_id
_entity_poly.type
_entity_poly.pdbx_seq_one_letter_code
_entity_poly.pdbx_strand_id
1 'polypeptide(L)'
;MNAFPFIEGDLGLTMNDHGLPVLDRTTHQSTVPHIFFGGDAAFGPKNVITAVAHGHEAAISIDLFCQGRDLHDRPGPAHTLVSQKMGMQDWLYDSSVSVDKRHAVPTVDRAKSLRDRLIEVELGFDKPTANHEASRCLNCDVQTVFTYSTCIECDACVDICPEMCITFTDNGDEDDLRARLLAPADNREQDLYVSPPLPTGRVMVKDENVCLHCGLCAERCPTSSWEMMKYTYKSRAAGEK
;
A
#
# COMPACT_ATOMS: atom_id res chain seq x y z
N MET A 1 10.97 17.39 29.51
CA MET A 1 11.73 18.66 29.40
C MET A 1 11.94 18.90 27.92
N ASN A 2 11.55 20.08 27.43
CA ASN A 2 11.63 20.43 26.02
C ASN A 2 13.08 20.34 25.54
N ALA A 3 13.34 19.62 24.43
CA ALA A 3 14.66 19.59 23.81
C ALA A 3 14.97 20.88 23.02
N PHE A 4 13.97 21.75 22.84
CA PHE A 4 14.03 22.96 22.02
C PHE A 4 13.88 24.21 22.90
N PRO A 5 14.97 24.71 23.50
CA PRO A 5 14.91 25.82 24.46
C PRO A 5 14.44 27.14 23.85
N PHE A 6 14.44 27.27 22.53
CA PHE A 6 13.96 28.44 21.79
C PHE A 6 12.43 28.46 21.60
N ILE A 7 11.72 27.37 21.94
CA ILE A 7 10.24 27.36 21.99
C ILE A 7 9.85 27.75 23.41
N GLU A 8 9.83 29.05 23.66
CA GLU A 8 9.57 29.63 24.97
C GLU A 8 8.06 29.68 25.27
N GLY A 9 7.67 29.42 26.52
CA GLY A 9 6.26 29.36 26.92
C GLY A 9 5.57 30.73 27.02
N ASP A 10 6.34 31.82 27.01
CA ASP A 10 5.86 33.20 26.98
C ASP A 10 5.48 33.68 25.57
N LEU A 11 5.70 32.85 24.54
CA LEU A 11 5.23 33.08 23.16
C LEU A 11 3.71 32.95 22.97
N GLY A 12 2.95 32.84 24.07
CA GLY A 12 1.48 32.66 24.04
C GLY A 12 1.03 31.23 23.72
N LEU A 13 1.96 30.26 23.74
CA LEU A 13 1.70 28.84 23.54
C LEU A 13 1.33 28.18 24.86
N THR A 14 0.28 27.36 24.86
CA THR A 14 0.03 26.47 26.00
C THR A 14 0.96 25.27 25.88
N MET A 15 1.71 24.99 26.95
CA MET A 15 2.63 23.86 27.04
C MET A 15 2.02 22.77 27.92
N ASN A 16 2.30 21.50 27.61
CA ASN A 16 1.92 20.35 28.44
C ASN A 16 2.96 20.10 29.55
N ASP A 17 2.68 19.14 30.42
CA ASP A 17 3.53 18.77 31.57
C ASP A 17 4.95 18.30 31.17
N HIS A 18 5.15 17.94 29.90
CA HIS A 18 6.45 17.54 29.36
C HIS A 18 7.26 18.72 28.80
N GLY A 19 6.67 19.91 28.74
CA GLY A 19 7.23 21.12 28.15
C GLY A 19 7.12 21.15 26.63
N LEU A 20 6.19 20.42 26.02
CA LEU A 20 5.90 20.47 24.59
C LEU A 20 4.62 21.30 24.35
N PRO A 21 4.46 21.95 23.19
CA PRO A 21 3.24 22.67 22.89
C PRO A 21 2.03 21.73 22.88
N VAL A 22 0.88 22.22 23.35
CA VAL A 22 -0.40 21.54 23.19
C VAL A 22 -0.87 21.77 21.75
N LEU A 23 -1.01 20.67 21.01
CA LEU A 23 -1.34 20.67 19.60
C LEU A 23 -2.57 19.82 19.33
N ASP A 24 -3.31 20.19 18.29
CA ASP A 24 -4.26 19.27 17.65
C ASP A 24 -3.51 18.11 16.99
N ARG A 25 -3.94 16.87 17.26
CA ARG A 25 -3.26 15.65 16.78
C ARG A 25 -3.35 15.44 15.28
N THR A 26 -4.34 16.04 14.62
CA THR A 26 -4.59 15.92 13.19
C THR A 26 -3.99 17.12 12.47
N THR A 27 -4.29 18.33 12.91
CA THR A 27 -3.89 19.56 12.21
C THR A 27 -2.51 20.05 12.60
N HIS A 28 -1.92 19.53 13.68
CA HIS A 28 -0.63 19.99 14.20
C HIS A 28 -0.60 21.49 14.55
N GLN A 29 -1.78 22.10 14.65
CA GLN A 29 -1.96 23.49 15.03
C GLN A 29 -1.79 23.63 16.54
N SER A 30 -1.07 24.65 16.96
CA SER A 30 -0.94 25.00 18.38
C SER A 30 -2.13 25.80 18.89
N THR A 31 -2.09 26.18 20.17
CA THR A 31 -3.07 27.13 20.73
C THR A 31 -3.00 28.52 20.10
N VAL A 32 -1.91 28.84 19.38
CA VAL A 32 -1.79 30.04 18.55
C VAL A 32 -2.15 29.67 17.11
N PRO A 33 -3.25 30.19 16.53
CA PRO A 33 -3.81 29.67 15.29
C PRO A 33 -2.89 29.67 14.06
N HIS A 34 -1.90 30.56 14.00
CA HIS A 34 -0.99 30.69 12.86
C HIS A 34 0.36 29.99 13.08
N ILE A 35 0.51 29.20 14.16
CA ILE A 35 1.73 28.45 14.49
C ILE A 35 1.43 26.95 14.46
N PHE A 36 2.22 26.23 13.67
CA PHE A 36 2.13 24.78 13.44
C PHE A 36 3.46 24.12 13.76
N PHE A 37 3.42 22.85 14.17
CA PHE A 37 4.60 22.11 14.60
C PHE A 37 4.76 20.80 13.84
N GLY A 38 6.01 20.37 13.67
CA GLY A 38 6.35 19.09 13.06
C GLY A 38 7.56 18.44 13.74
N GLY A 39 7.81 17.18 13.41
CA GLY A 39 8.94 16.43 13.98
C GLY A 39 8.84 16.23 15.49
N ASP A 40 10.00 16.19 16.14
CA ASP A 40 10.12 15.97 17.58
C ASP A 40 9.58 17.16 18.40
N ALA A 41 9.52 18.35 17.81
CA ALA A 41 8.98 19.55 18.44
C ALA A 41 7.43 19.50 18.57
N ALA A 42 6.76 18.60 17.85
CA ALA A 42 5.32 18.45 17.91
C ALA A 42 4.87 17.56 19.08
N PHE A 43 5.11 16.26 18.97
CA PHE A 43 4.61 15.25 19.93
C PHE A 43 5.72 14.53 20.70
N GLY A 44 6.94 15.07 20.64
CA GLY A 44 8.12 14.47 21.25
C GLY A 44 8.85 13.50 20.31
N PRO A 45 9.95 12.90 20.79
CA PRO A 45 10.89 12.15 19.96
C PRO A 45 10.25 10.90 19.34
N LYS A 46 10.38 10.77 18.02
CA LYS A 46 9.97 9.59 17.23
C LYS A 46 11.08 9.19 16.25
N ASN A 47 10.79 8.24 15.36
CA ASN A 47 11.71 7.93 14.27
C ASN A 47 11.64 9.00 13.17
N VAL A 48 12.67 9.07 12.33
CA VAL A 48 12.79 10.06 11.27
C VAL A 48 11.60 10.02 10.29
N ILE A 49 11.04 8.84 10.03
CA ILE A 49 9.89 8.67 9.12
C ILE A 49 8.66 9.38 9.69
N THR A 50 8.41 9.23 10.99
CA THR A 50 7.33 9.94 11.69
C THR A 50 7.55 11.45 11.68
N ALA A 51 8.80 11.90 11.85
CA ALA A 51 9.10 13.32 11.80
C ALA A 51 8.83 13.96 10.42
N VAL A 52 9.19 13.26 9.34
CA VAL A 52 8.88 13.65 7.96
C VAL A 52 7.36 13.66 7.74
N ALA A 53 6.64 12.64 8.23
CA ALA A 53 5.19 12.58 8.14
C ALA A 53 4.51 13.77 8.84
N HIS A 54 4.95 14.14 10.06
CA HIS A 54 4.47 15.35 10.74
C HIS A 54 4.70 16.61 9.90
N GLY A 55 5.84 16.71 9.20
CA GLY A 55 6.13 17.83 8.31
C GLY A 55 5.12 17.95 7.17
N HIS A 56 4.77 16.82 6.53
CA HIS A 56 3.74 16.81 5.48
C HIS A 56 2.35 17.16 6.03
N GLU A 57 1.99 16.62 7.21
CA GLU A 57 0.69 16.94 7.83
C GLU A 57 0.59 18.41 8.26
N ALA A 58 1.64 18.97 8.86
CA ALA A 58 1.68 20.39 9.20
C ALA A 58 1.60 21.27 7.95
N ALA A 59 2.26 20.89 6.85
CA ALA A 59 2.20 21.62 5.59
C ALA A 59 0.78 21.69 5.01
N ILE A 60 0.00 20.60 5.08
CA ILE A 60 -1.41 20.59 4.66
C ILE A 60 -2.22 21.58 5.49
N SER A 61 -2.01 21.61 6.80
CA SER A 61 -2.70 22.56 7.68
C SER A 61 -2.31 24.01 7.38
N ILE A 62 -1.03 24.28 7.13
CA ILE A 62 -0.55 25.61 6.75
C ILE A 62 -1.21 26.07 5.45
N ASP A 63 -1.32 25.20 4.45
CA ASP A 63 -1.97 25.51 3.18
C ASP A 63 -3.47 25.81 3.36
N LEU A 64 -4.21 24.95 4.07
CA LEU A 64 -5.63 25.16 4.38
C LEU A 64 -5.84 26.46 5.18
N PHE A 65 -4.98 26.74 6.15
CA PHE A 65 -5.00 27.97 6.94
C PHE A 65 -4.81 29.21 6.07
N CYS A 66 -3.82 29.20 5.16
CA CYS A 66 -3.56 30.29 4.23
C CYS A 66 -4.73 30.53 3.26
N GLN A 67 -5.50 29.48 2.95
CA GLN A 67 -6.68 29.55 2.09
C GLN A 67 -7.96 29.93 2.86
N GLY A 68 -7.91 30.06 4.19
CA GLY A 68 -9.09 30.32 5.02
C GLY A 68 -10.08 29.15 5.06
N ARG A 69 -9.61 27.92 4.82
CA ARG A 69 -10.41 26.68 4.85
C ARG A 69 -10.37 26.04 6.24
N ASP A 70 -11.33 25.16 6.50
CA ASP A 70 -11.30 24.31 7.70
C ASP A 70 -10.09 23.37 7.66
N LEU A 71 -9.33 23.33 8.75
CA LEU A 71 -8.12 22.51 8.88
C LEU A 71 -8.42 21.02 9.04
N HIS A 72 -9.66 20.67 9.41
CA HIS A 72 -10.14 19.30 9.48
C HIS A 72 -10.73 18.80 8.15
N ASP A 73 -11.07 19.70 7.22
CA ASP A 73 -11.40 19.36 5.83
C ASP A 73 -10.13 19.11 5.02
N ARG A 74 -9.49 17.98 5.31
CA ARG A 74 -8.18 17.61 4.74
C ARG A 74 -8.38 16.70 3.54
N PRO A 75 -7.59 16.88 2.47
CA PRO A 75 -7.61 15.94 1.37
C PRO A 75 -7.24 14.53 1.87
N GLY A 76 -8.05 13.55 1.49
CA GLY A 76 -7.68 12.14 1.63
C GLY A 76 -6.53 11.79 0.68
N PRO A 77 -5.79 10.70 0.93
CA PRO A 77 -4.86 10.20 -0.06
C PRO A 77 -5.61 9.83 -1.34
N ALA A 78 -5.05 10.20 -2.49
CA ALA A 78 -5.60 9.79 -3.77
C ALA A 78 -5.13 8.37 -4.08
N HIS A 79 -6.04 7.54 -4.56
CA HIS A 79 -5.70 6.24 -5.09
C HIS A 79 -6.41 6.05 -6.43
N THR A 80 -5.76 5.33 -7.34
CA THR A 80 -6.35 4.96 -8.62
C THR A 80 -6.25 3.46 -8.79
N LEU A 81 -7.33 2.87 -9.29
CA LEU A 81 -7.35 1.51 -9.75
C LEU A 81 -7.70 1.55 -11.23
N VAL A 82 -6.71 1.31 -12.08
CA VAL A 82 -6.84 1.44 -13.52
C VAL A 82 -6.52 0.11 -14.19
N SER A 83 -7.36 -0.27 -15.15
CA SER A 83 -7.13 -1.45 -15.98
C SER A 83 -5.78 -1.31 -16.67
N GLN A 84 -4.92 -2.29 -16.45
CA GLN A 84 -3.63 -2.43 -17.09
C GLN A 84 -3.67 -3.75 -17.86
N LYS A 85 -3.90 -3.66 -19.16
CA LYS A 85 -3.70 -4.82 -20.03
C LYS A 85 -2.24 -5.21 -19.98
N MET A 86 -1.97 -6.44 -19.58
CA MET A 86 -0.64 -7.01 -19.51
C MET A 86 -0.62 -8.16 -20.51
N GLY A 87 0.08 -7.96 -21.63
CA GLY A 87 0.27 -9.01 -22.60
C GLY A 87 1.01 -10.19 -21.97
N MET A 88 0.72 -11.41 -22.45
CA MET A 88 1.35 -12.64 -21.96
C MET A 88 2.89 -12.65 -22.08
N GLN A 89 3.47 -11.73 -22.88
CA GLN A 89 4.91 -11.55 -23.08
C GLN A 89 5.46 -10.29 -22.40
N ASP A 90 4.65 -9.56 -21.65
CA ASP A 90 5.12 -8.38 -20.93
C ASP A 90 6.05 -8.81 -19.79
N TRP A 91 7.14 -8.06 -19.63
CA TRP A 91 8.15 -8.22 -18.57
C TRP A 91 7.56 -8.29 -17.15
N LEU A 92 6.32 -7.81 -16.95
CA LEU A 92 5.63 -7.91 -15.66
C LEU A 92 5.32 -9.36 -15.24
N TYR A 93 5.40 -10.34 -16.14
CA TYR A 93 5.19 -11.76 -15.81
C TYR A 93 6.48 -12.59 -15.75
N ASP A 94 7.64 -12.03 -16.12
CA ASP A 94 8.94 -12.75 -16.04
C ASP A 94 9.54 -12.68 -14.63
N SER A 95 8.69 -12.85 -13.61
CA SER A 95 9.09 -12.85 -12.21
C SER A 95 9.05 -14.27 -11.69
N SER A 96 10.13 -15.00 -11.93
CA SER A 96 10.28 -16.34 -11.33
C SER A 96 10.33 -16.22 -9.80
N VAL A 97 9.61 -17.13 -9.12
CA VAL A 97 9.71 -17.23 -7.66
C VAL A 97 11.12 -17.72 -7.31
N SER A 98 11.98 -16.80 -6.92
CA SER A 98 13.33 -17.10 -6.45
C SER A 98 13.29 -17.50 -4.97
N VAL A 99 13.81 -18.69 -4.68
CA VAL A 99 14.07 -19.17 -3.32
C VAL A 99 15.32 -18.55 -2.70
N ASP A 100 16.03 -17.68 -3.43
CA ASP A 100 17.23 -17.04 -2.95
C ASP A 100 16.90 -16.09 -1.81
N LYS A 101 17.82 -15.99 -0.85
CA LYS A 101 17.70 -14.98 0.20
C LYS A 101 17.90 -13.60 -0.41
N ARG A 102 17.24 -12.59 0.16
CA ARG A 102 17.53 -11.19 -0.19
C ARG A 102 19.01 -10.90 0.04
N HIS A 103 19.67 -10.27 -0.91
CA HIS A 103 21.04 -9.84 -0.72
C HIS A 103 21.08 -8.77 0.37
N ALA A 104 21.99 -8.91 1.34
CA ALA A 104 22.19 -7.86 2.32
C ALA A 104 22.81 -6.64 1.63
N VAL A 105 22.23 -5.46 1.85
CA VAL A 105 22.80 -4.21 1.33
C VAL A 105 24.23 -4.06 1.86
N PRO A 106 25.23 -3.91 0.99
CA PRO A 106 26.60 -3.67 1.41
C PRO A 106 26.68 -2.46 2.33
N THR A 107 27.32 -2.63 3.49
CA THR A 107 27.55 -1.54 4.43
C THR A 107 29.03 -1.28 4.62
N VAL A 108 29.40 -0.05 4.94
CA VAL A 108 30.76 0.26 5.40
C VAL A 108 31.11 -0.53 6.66
N ASP A 109 32.40 -0.75 6.88
CA ASP A 109 32.89 -1.38 8.11
C ASP A 109 32.42 -0.61 9.35
N ARG A 110 31.94 -1.34 10.36
CA ARG A 110 31.39 -0.75 11.58
C ARG A 110 32.39 0.17 12.29
N ALA A 111 33.66 -0.20 12.37
CA ALA A 111 34.67 0.63 13.01
C ALA A 111 34.92 1.94 12.25
N LYS A 112 34.68 1.98 10.93
CA LYS A 112 34.69 3.24 10.16
C LYS A 112 33.44 4.07 10.43
N SER A 113 32.24 3.47 10.37
CA SER A 113 30.98 4.18 10.64
C SER A 113 30.90 4.81 12.03
N LEU A 114 31.50 4.16 13.04
CA LEU A 114 31.49 4.67 14.41
C LEU A 114 32.46 5.84 14.64
N ARG A 115 33.48 5.99 13.77
CA ARG A 115 34.47 7.07 13.87
C ARG A 115 34.10 8.30 13.06
N ASP A 116 33.32 8.13 12.00
CA ASP A 116 32.87 9.22 11.14
C ASP A 116 31.35 9.20 11.02
N ARG A 117 30.69 10.19 11.65
CA ARG A 117 29.23 10.30 11.65
C ARG A 117 28.64 10.74 10.31
N LEU A 118 29.47 11.26 9.40
CA LEU A 118 29.02 11.80 8.11
C LEU A 118 29.17 10.78 6.98
N ILE A 119 29.79 9.62 7.25
CA ILE A 119 29.94 8.58 6.24
C ILE A 119 28.60 7.90 5.97
N GLU A 120 28.28 7.74 4.70
CA GLU A 120 27.13 6.95 4.27
C GLU A 120 27.35 5.48 4.64
N VAL A 121 26.43 4.91 5.42
CA VAL A 121 26.59 3.55 5.95
C VAL A 121 26.18 2.50 4.92
N GLU A 122 25.05 2.72 4.24
CA GLU A 122 24.52 1.84 3.21
C GLU A 122 25.11 2.24 1.86
N LEU A 123 25.95 1.39 1.28
CA LEU A 123 26.65 1.70 0.02
C LEU A 123 25.80 1.40 -1.22
N GLY A 124 24.60 0.85 -1.03
CA GLY A 124 23.76 0.34 -2.10
C GLY A 124 24.34 -0.91 -2.79
N PHE A 125 23.60 -1.41 -3.77
CA PHE A 125 24.04 -2.52 -4.61
C PHE A 125 24.87 -2.04 -5.80
N ASP A 126 25.79 -2.88 -6.26
CA ASP A 126 26.36 -2.69 -7.59
C ASP A 126 25.29 -2.91 -8.67
N LYS A 127 25.52 -2.39 -9.88
CA LYS A 127 24.53 -2.47 -10.96
C LYS A 127 24.06 -3.90 -11.25
N PRO A 128 24.94 -4.93 -11.30
CA PRO A 128 24.50 -6.30 -11.52
C PRO A 128 23.55 -6.81 -10.43
N THR A 129 23.89 -6.62 -9.15
CA THR A 129 23.05 -7.07 -8.03
C THR A 129 21.75 -6.27 -7.96
N ALA A 130 21.81 -4.96 -8.22
CA ALA A 130 20.62 -4.11 -8.24
C ALA A 130 19.63 -4.55 -9.32
N ASN A 131 20.11 -4.84 -10.53
CA ASN A 131 19.25 -5.32 -11.62
C ASN A 131 18.65 -6.69 -11.30
N HIS A 132 19.46 -7.60 -10.75
CA HIS A 132 18.99 -8.93 -10.34
C HIS A 132 17.92 -8.85 -9.24
N GLU A 133 18.12 -8.02 -8.22
CA GLU A 133 17.12 -7.82 -7.17
C GLU A 133 15.86 -7.12 -7.69
N ALA A 134 15.99 -6.18 -8.64
CA ALA A 134 14.85 -5.52 -9.27
C ALA A 134 14.00 -6.47 -10.13
N SER A 135 14.62 -7.42 -10.84
CA SER A 135 13.89 -8.45 -11.61
C SER A 135 13.11 -9.44 -10.75
N ARG A 136 13.29 -9.44 -9.42
CA ARG A 136 12.52 -10.27 -8.49
C ARG A 136 11.21 -9.61 -8.04
N CYS A 137 10.88 -8.42 -8.54
CA CYS A 137 9.60 -7.75 -8.24
C CYS A 137 8.43 -8.63 -8.68
N LEU A 138 7.50 -8.93 -7.77
CA LEU A 138 6.31 -9.75 -8.05
C LEU A 138 5.10 -8.91 -8.53
N ASN A 139 5.28 -7.61 -8.79
CA ASN A 139 4.23 -6.71 -9.27
C ASN A 139 2.96 -6.73 -8.41
N CYS A 140 3.13 -6.73 -7.08
CA CYS A 140 2.02 -6.75 -6.13
C CYS A 140 1.12 -5.51 -6.20
N ASP A 141 1.51 -4.48 -6.95
CA ASP A 141 0.69 -3.33 -7.29
C ASP A 141 -0.35 -3.62 -8.38
N VAL A 142 -0.30 -4.78 -9.05
CA VAL A 142 -1.31 -5.22 -10.02
C VAL A 142 -2.11 -6.38 -9.44
N GLN A 143 -3.44 -6.26 -9.49
CA GLN A 143 -4.35 -7.21 -8.84
C GLN A 143 -5.40 -7.73 -9.83
N THR A 144 -5.80 -9.00 -9.69
CA THR A 144 -6.93 -9.58 -10.42
C THR A 144 -8.24 -9.07 -9.80
N VAL A 145 -9.02 -8.29 -10.54
CA VAL A 145 -10.28 -7.72 -10.05
C VAL A 145 -11.46 -8.30 -10.83
N PHE A 146 -12.47 -8.77 -10.10
CA PHE A 146 -13.69 -9.32 -10.66
C PHE A 146 -14.88 -8.36 -10.54
N THR A 147 -15.43 -7.95 -11.68
CA THR A 147 -16.66 -7.18 -11.79
C THR A 147 -17.84 -8.10 -12.09
N TYR A 148 -18.53 -8.54 -11.03
CA TYR A 148 -19.63 -9.51 -11.12
C TYR A 148 -20.79 -9.07 -12.03
N SER A 149 -21.07 -7.76 -12.10
CA SER A 149 -22.20 -7.20 -12.85
C SER A 149 -22.09 -7.33 -14.36
N THR A 150 -20.89 -7.52 -14.90
CA THR A 150 -20.65 -7.73 -16.34
C THR A 150 -20.48 -9.21 -16.69
N CYS A 151 -20.49 -10.10 -15.70
CA CYS A 151 -20.22 -11.52 -15.90
C CYS A 151 -21.40 -12.22 -16.56
N ILE A 152 -21.12 -12.92 -17.66
CA ILE A 152 -22.09 -13.74 -18.40
C ILE A 152 -21.92 -15.25 -18.13
N GLU A 153 -21.08 -15.62 -17.17
CA GLU A 153 -20.91 -17.02 -16.73
C GLU A 153 -20.54 -17.99 -17.87
N CYS A 154 -19.64 -17.55 -18.76
CA CYS A 154 -19.17 -18.36 -19.91
C CYS A 154 -18.06 -19.37 -19.56
N ASP A 155 -17.65 -19.44 -18.29
CA ASP A 155 -16.58 -20.31 -17.75
C ASP A 155 -15.19 -20.18 -18.40
N ALA A 156 -14.98 -19.23 -19.31
CA ALA A 156 -13.70 -19.06 -20.01
C ALA A 156 -12.52 -18.74 -19.07
N CYS A 157 -12.76 -18.06 -17.95
CA CYS A 157 -11.73 -17.78 -16.94
C CYS A 157 -11.37 -19.01 -16.09
N VAL A 158 -12.30 -19.97 -15.95
CA VAL A 158 -12.06 -21.24 -15.25
C VAL A 158 -11.20 -22.14 -16.12
N ASP A 159 -11.57 -22.27 -17.40
CA ASP A 159 -10.90 -23.13 -18.38
C ASP A 159 -9.43 -22.73 -18.63
N ILE A 160 -9.14 -21.42 -18.68
CA ILE A 160 -7.78 -20.93 -18.94
C ILE A 160 -6.87 -20.92 -17.70
N CYS A 161 -7.43 -21.13 -16.51
CA CYS A 161 -6.66 -21.01 -15.27
C CYS A 161 -5.73 -22.21 -15.07
N PRO A 162 -4.39 -22.04 -15.05
CA PRO A 162 -3.46 -23.17 -14.92
C PRO A 162 -3.55 -23.86 -13.56
N GLU A 163 -3.93 -23.12 -12.51
CA GLU A 163 -4.03 -23.62 -11.13
C GLU A 163 -5.47 -23.97 -10.74
N MET A 164 -6.44 -23.83 -11.65
CA MET A 164 -7.87 -24.06 -11.39
C MET A 164 -8.41 -23.30 -10.16
N CYS A 165 -7.87 -22.11 -9.89
CA CYS A 165 -8.16 -21.34 -8.68
C CYS A 165 -9.52 -20.62 -8.69
N ILE A 166 -10.26 -20.67 -9.80
CA ILE A 166 -11.57 -20.00 -9.98
C ILE A 166 -12.64 -21.08 -10.18
N THR A 167 -13.73 -21.03 -9.43
CA THR A 167 -14.85 -21.97 -9.53
C THR A 167 -16.17 -21.20 -9.50
N PHE A 168 -17.09 -21.48 -10.43
CA PHE A 168 -18.48 -21.02 -10.34
C PHE A 168 -19.35 -22.11 -9.72
N THR A 169 -20.03 -21.82 -8.62
CA THR A 169 -20.75 -22.82 -7.83
C THR A 169 -21.89 -22.19 -7.03
N ASP A 170 -22.85 -22.98 -6.53
CA ASP A 170 -23.86 -22.44 -5.60
C ASP A 170 -23.19 -21.94 -4.31
N ASN A 171 -23.70 -20.84 -3.75
CA ASN A 171 -23.16 -20.29 -2.52
C ASN A 171 -23.44 -21.22 -1.32
N GLY A 172 -22.60 -21.14 -0.29
CA GLY A 172 -22.71 -21.98 0.90
C GLY A 172 -21.80 -21.49 2.01
N ASP A 173 -21.81 -22.21 3.14
CA ASP A 173 -20.82 -22.01 4.20
C ASP A 173 -19.41 -22.30 3.67
N GLU A 174 -18.40 -21.64 4.22
CA GLU A 174 -17.01 -21.74 3.71
C GLU A 174 -16.48 -23.18 3.71
N ASP A 175 -16.82 -23.97 4.73
CA ASP A 175 -16.44 -25.38 4.82
C ASP A 175 -17.04 -26.22 3.69
N ASP A 176 -18.30 -25.94 3.30
CA ASP A 176 -18.92 -26.56 2.13
C ASP A 176 -18.20 -26.10 0.87
N LEU A 177 -18.04 -24.78 0.67
CA LEU A 177 -17.40 -24.22 -0.52
C LEU A 177 -16.03 -24.85 -0.77
N ARG A 178 -15.14 -24.88 0.23
CA ARG A 178 -13.78 -25.44 0.12
C ARG A 178 -13.77 -26.91 -0.32
N ALA A 179 -14.80 -27.70 0.00
CA ALA A 179 -14.87 -29.12 -0.37
C ALA A 179 -15.25 -29.39 -1.84
N ARG A 180 -15.72 -28.36 -2.56
CA ARG A 180 -16.26 -28.45 -3.94
C ARG A 180 -15.63 -27.45 -4.90
N LEU A 181 -14.54 -26.78 -4.50
CA LEU A 181 -13.70 -26.02 -5.41
C LEU A 181 -12.89 -26.96 -6.32
N LEU A 182 -12.51 -26.47 -7.49
CA LEU A 182 -11.70 -27.24 -8.44
C LEU A 182 -10.28 -27.50 -7.93
N ALA A 183 -9.68 -26.51 -7.25
CA ALA A 183 -8.39 -26.64 -6.58
C ALA A 183 -8.59 -26.91 -5.07
N PRO A 184 -7.75 -27.75 -4.44
CA PRO A 184 -7.79 -27.94 -2.98
C PRO A 184 -7.50 -26.63 -2.24
N ALA A 185 -8.46 -26.17 -1.44
CA ALA A 185 -8.37 -24.93 -0.67
C ALA A 185 -8.13 -25.19 0.82
N ASP A 186 -7.05 -25.91 1.13
CA ASP A 186 -6.74 -26.39 2.49
C ASP A 186 -6.23 -25.28 3.43
N ASN A 187 -5.71 -24.17 2.86
CA ASN A 187 -5.19 -23.06 3.64
C ASN A 187 -6.33 -22.16 4.15
N ARG A 188 -6.58 -22.21 5.46
CA ARG A 188 -7.59 -21.39 6.15
C ARG A 188 -7.08 -20.05 6.65
N GLU A 189 -5.77 -19.80 6.59
CA GLU A 189 -5.23 -18.46 6.88
C GLU A 189 -5.51 -17.48 5.73
N GLN A 190 -5.88 -18.00 4.55
CA GLN A 190 -6.26 -17.24 3.38
C GLN A 190 -7.76 -17.34 3.13
N ASP A 191 -8.44 -16.19 3.16
CA ASP A 191 -9.87 -16.09 2.85
C ASP A 191 -10.15 -16.40 1.38
N LEU A 192 -11.31 -17.02 1.13
CA LEU A 192 -11.84 -17.20 -0.22
C LEU A 192 -12.47 -15.92 -0.73
N TYR A 193 -12.22 -15.61 -2.00
CA TYR A 193 -12.80 -14.46 -2.67
C TYR A 193 -14.12 -14.89 -3.30
N VAL A 194 -15.23 -14.55 -2.65
CA VAL A 194 -16.57 -14.92 -3.09
C VAL A 194 -17.29 -13.69 -3.67
N SER A 195 -17.76 -13.78 -4.90
CA SER A 195 -18.56 -12.71 -5.51
C SER A 195 -19.96 -12.63 -4.93
N PRO A 196 -20.66 -11.49 -5.11
CA PRO A 196 -22.11 -11.47 -5.03
C PRO A 196 -22.76 -12.51 -5.97
N PRO A 197 -24.03 -12.89 -5.75
CA PRO A 197 -24.76 -13.78 -6.64
C PRO A 197 -24.79 -13.26 -8.08
N LEU A 198 -24.52 -14.16 -9.01
CA LEU A 198 -24.51 -13.92 -10.45
C LEU A 198 -25.91 -14.15 -11.06
N PRO A 199 -26.15 -13.83 -12.34
CA PRO A 199 -27.45 -13.99 -12.97
C PRO A 199 -28.08 -15.39 -12.84
N THR A 200 -27.28 -16.46 -12.79
CA THR A 200 -27.80 -17.83 -12.57
C THR A 200 -28.09 -18.17 -11.11
N GLY A 201 -27.72 -17.30 -10.15
CA GLY A 201 -27.80 -17.55 -8.72
C GLY A 201 -26.52 -18.18 -8.11
N ARG A 202 -25.58 -18.62 -8.95
CA ARG A 202 -24.25 -19.09 -8.51
C ARG A 202 -23.37 -17.91 -8.03
N VAL A 203 -22.27 -18.24 -7.37
CA VAL A 203 -21.19 -17.32 -7.03
C VAL A 203 -19.90 -17.71 -7.74
N MET A 204 -19.06 -16.73 -8.02
CA MET A 204 -17.65 -16.93 -8.36
C MET A 204 -16.89 -17.06 -7.05
N VAL A 205 -16.15 -18.16 -6.90
CA VAL A 205 -15.22 -18.36 -5.79
C VAL A 205 -13.81 -18.42 -6.37
N LYS A 206 -12.91 -17.60 -5.84
CA LYS A 206 -11.49 -17.61 -6.18
C LYS A 206 -10.66 -17.91 -4.93
N ASP A 207 -9.77 -18.88 -5.03
CA ASP A 207 -8.73 -19.11 -4.03
C ASP A 207 -7.47 -18.31 -4.40
N GLU A 208 -7.17 -17.31 -3.59
CA GLU A 208 -5.98 -16.47 -3.76
C GLU A 208 -4.68 -17.22 -3.46
N ASN A 209 -4.73 -18.25 -2.60
CA ASN A 209 -3.57 -18.98 -2.13
C ASN A 209 -2.83 -19.70 -3.27
N VAL A 210 -3.59 -20.16 -4.27
CA VAL A 210 -3.05 -20.88 -5.44
C VAL A 210 -3.07 -20.03 -6.71
N CYS A 211 -3.47 -18.75 -6.64
CA CYS A 211 -3.46 -17.88 -7.80
C CYS A 211 -2.04 -17.38 -8.13
N LEU A 212 -1.59 -17.59 -9.37
CA LEU A 212 -0.28 -17.10 -9.84
C LEU A 212 -0.29 -15.63 -10.28
N HIS A 213 -1.43 -14.93 -10.21
CA HIS A 213 -1.59 -13.57 -10.71
C HIS A 213 -1.24 -13.38 -12.20
N CYS A 214 -1.22 -14.46 -12.99
CA CYS A 214 -0.80 -14.47 -14.40
C CYS A 214 -1.71 -13.70 -15.38
N GLY A 215 -2.87 -13.19 -14.93
CA GLY A 215 -3.81 -12.41 -15.74
C GLY A 215 -4.48 -13.12 -16.91
N LEU A 216 -4.25 -14.41 -17.13
CA LEU A 216 -4.89 -15.18 -18.22
C LEU A 216 -6.42 -15.14 -18.15
N CYS A 217 -6.99 -15.13 -16.94
CA CYS A 217 -8.44 -14.98 -16.74
C CYS A 217 -8.98 -13.64 -17.28
N ALA A 218 -8.21 -12.55 -17.13
CA ALA A 218 -8.56 -11.23 -17.62
C ALA A 218 -8.45 -11.16 -19.15
N GLU A 219 -7.36 -11.67 -19.72
CA GLU A 219 -7.16 -11.70 -21.17
C GLU A 219 -8.21 -12.56 -21.89
N ARG A 220 -8.65 -13.66 -21.27
CA ARG A 220 -9.66 -14.55 -21.87
C ARG A 220 -11.10 -14.05 -21.71
N CYS A 221 -11.36 -13.15 -20.75
CA CYS A 221 -12.71 -12.73 -20.41
C CYS A 221 -13.33 -11.86 -21.53
N PRO A 222 -14.43 -12.31 -22.17
CA PRO A 222 -15.03 -11.57 -23.30
C PRO A 222 -15.76 -10.28 -22.89
N THR A 223 -16.09 -10.14 -21.61
CA THR A 223 -16.88 -9.03 -21.05
C THR A 223 -16.07 -8.09 -20.16
N SER A 224 -14.76 -8.33 -20.02
CA SER A 224 -13.92 -7.62 -19.04
C SER A 224 -14.46 -7.70 -17.61
N SER A 225 -15.12 -8.81 -17.26
CA SER A 225 -15.48 -9.11 -15.88
C SER A 225 -14.27 -9.45 -15.04
N TRP A 226 -13.22 -9.98 -15.65
CA TRP A 226 -11.89 -10.05 -15.05
C TRP A 226 -10.99 -9.01 -15.70
N GLU A 227 -10.31 -8.22 -14.88
CA GLU A 227 -9.27 -7.30 -15.33
C GLU A 227 -8.06 -7.37 -14.39
N MET A 228 -6.88 -7.15 -14.96
CA MET A 228 -5.68 -6.83 -14.18
C MET A 228 -5.69 -5.33 -13.95
N MET A 229 -5.77 -4.91 -12.69
CA MET A 229 -5.84 -3.50 -12.34
C MET A 229 -4.63 -3.08 -11.53
N LYS A 230 -3.97 -2.00 -11.97
CA LYS A 230 -2.86 -1.40 -11.23
C LYS A 230 -3.39 -0.43 -10.19
N TYR A 231 -3.00 -0.67 -8.96
CA TYR A 231 -3.21 0.23 -7.84
C TYR A 231 -2.07 1.23 -7.75
N THR A 232 -2.41 2.51 -7.71
CA THR A 232 -1.45 3.58 -7.39
C THR A 232 -1.94 4.32 -6.17
N TYR A 233 -1.04 4.54 -5.21
CA TYR A 233 -1.28 5.36 -4.03
C TYR A 233 -0.48 6.66 -4.13
N LYS A 234 -1.18 7.77 -3.98
CA LYS A 234 -0.57 9.09 -3.87
C LYS A 234 -0.92 9.64 -2.50
N SER A 235 0.10 9.83 -1.66
CA SER A 235 -0.07 10.49 -0.38
C SER A 235 -0.63 11.89 -0.57
N ARG A 236 -1.56 12.31 0.29
CA ARG A 236 -2.03 13.68 0.37
C ARG A 236 -0.86 14.66 0.47
N ALA A 237 -0.94 15.77 -0.24
CA ALA A 237 0.07 16.81 -0.22
C ALA A 237 -0.57 18.20 -0.08
N ALA A 238 0.19 19.14 0.49
CA ALA A 238 -0.20 20.55 0.52
C ALA A 238 -0.21 21.14 -0.91
N GLY A 239 -1.14 22.05 -1.19
CA GLY A 239 -1.25 22.71 -2.48
C GLY A 239 -1.89 21.89 -3.60
N GLU A 240 -2.42 20.70 -3.30
CA GLU A 240 -3.29 19.98 -4.22
C GLU A 240 -4.65 20.69 -4.31
N LYS A 241 -4.99 21.15 -5.51
CA LYS A 241 -6.29 21.78 -5.85
C LYS A 241 -7.22 20.77 -6.49
#